data_AF-A0A7C7A5U7-F1
#
_entry.id   AF-A0A7C7A5U7-F1
#
_cell.length_a   1.000
_cell.length_b   1.000
_cell.length_c   1.000
_cell.angle_alpha   90.00
_cell.angle_beta   90.00
_cell.angle_gamma   90.00
#
_symmetry.space_group_name_H-M   'P 1'
#
loop_
_entity.id
_entity.type
_entity.pdbx_description
1 polymer ?
#
loop_
_entity_poly.entity_id
_entity_poly.type
_entity_poly.pdbx_seq_one_letter_code
_entity_poly.pdbx_strand_id
1 'polypeptide(L)'
;CTSDKTPQDEKIIDMVREKEINDYLFFTYQIPFSEYEENIKKIYYKDFSLDYIKNSSRPVIRYEDRKLDLKDILYYTEEDLRNLREDIKKSIEEDIKKGRIMPAELAGTRGPVEISKVYYDDVFKNKAVFVKNELKYADPNLNVKFYRHYIFRQEDGEWKLWEVRENFHYGEMPVPKAVEIFSNYNGAEVEYPYTLDLSEYNKEWF
;
A
#
# COMPACT_ATOMS: atom_id res chain seq x y z
N CYS A 1 19.30 -19.61 19.40
CA CYS A 1 17.94 -19.28 18.95
C CYS A 1 17.96 -19.20 17.43
N THR A 2 17.78 -20.33 16.76
CA THR A 2 17.76 -20.41 15.30
C THR A 2 16.38 -19.97 14.81
N SER A 3 16.38 -19.06 13.84
CA SER A 3 15.23 -18.59 13.08
C SER A 3 14.69 -19.74 12.21
N ASP A 4 13.84 -20.58 12.78
CA ASP A 4 13.08 -21.55 11.99
C ASP A 4 11.96 -20.79 11.26
N LYS A 5 12.28 -20.28 10.07
CA LYS A 5 11.27 -19.84 9.10
C LYS A 5 10.38 -21.04 8.80
N THR A 6 9.18 -21.07 9.38
CA THR A 6 8.28 -22.19 9.11
C THR A 6 7.72 -22.07 7.70
N PRO A 7 7.46 -23.19 6.98
CA PRO A 7 6.80 -23.15 5.67
C PRO A 7 5.47 -22.37 5.65
N GLN A 8 4.83 -22.19 6.82
CA GLN A 8 3.65 -21.35 6.97
C GLN A 8 3.95 -19.86 6.93
N ASP A 9 5.09 -19.43 7.48
CA ASP A 9 5.46 -18.01 7.49
C ASP A 9 5.82 -17.53 6.09
N GLU A 10 6.53 -18.35 5.30
CA GLU A 10 6.82 -18.02 3.89
C GLU A 10 5.52 -17.91 3.07
N LYS A 11 4.52 -18.78 3.30
CA LYS A 11 3.19 -18.63 2.67
C LYS A 11 2.50 -17.31 3.03
N ILE A 12 2.64 -16.86 4.28
CA ILE A 12 2.09 -15.57 4.72
C ILE A 12 2.82 -14.41 4.02
N ILE A 13 4.14 -14.48 3.91
CA ILE A 13 4.92 -13.47 3.17
C ILE A 13 4.51 -13.44 1.69
N ASP A 14 4.29 -14.58 1.06
CA ASP A 14 3.82 -14.65 -0.32
C ASP A 14 2.41 -14.06 -0.48
N MET A 15 1.50 -14.28 0.48
CA MET A 15 0.19 -13.60 0.51
C MET A 15 0.32 -12.08 0.63
N VAL A 16 1.25 -11.58 1.45
CA VAL A 16 1.51 -10.13 1.58
C VAL A 16 2.03 -9.58 0.24
N ARG A 17 2.99 -10.26 -0.40
CA ARG A 17 3.49 -9.86 -1.72
C ARG A 17 2.38 -9.85 -2.77
N GLU A 18 1.58 -10.90 -2.85
CA GLU A 18 0.46 -10.99 -3.79
C GLU A 18 -0.54 -9.85 -3.57
N LYS A 19 -0.84 -9.50 -2.32
CA LYS A 19 -1.70 -8.36 -2.00
C LYS A 19 -1.10 -7.03 -2.45
N GLU A 20 0.17 -6.77 -2.12
CA GLU A 20 0.88 -5.54 -2.52
C GLU A 20 0.95 -5.38 -4.05
N ILE A 21 1.22 -6.47 -4.77
CA ILE A 21 1.23 -6.49 -6.24
C ILE A 21 -0.16 -6.19 -6.79
N ASN A 22 -1.20 -6.85 -6.29
CA ASN A 22 -2.56 -6.63 -6.78
C ASN A 22 -3.07 -5.22 -6.48
N ASP A 23 -2.78 -4.68 -5.29
CA ASP A 23 -3.08 -3.29 -4.96
C ASP A 23 -2.37 -2.34 -5.91
N TYR A 24 -1.08 -2.56 -6.14
CA TYR A 24 -0.30 -1.76 -7.08
C TYR A 24 -0.92 -1.77 -8.48
N LEU A 25 -1.15 -2.95 -9.04
CA LEU A 25 -1.70 -3.09 -10.39
C LEU A 25 -3.11 -2.49 -10.50
N PHE A 26 -3.95 -2.67 -9.49
CA PHE A 26 -5.31 -2.13 -9.49
C PHE A 26 -5.31 -0.60 -9.40
N PHE A 27 -4.58 -0.03 -8.43
CA PHE A 27 -4.53 1.42 -8.25
C PHE A 27 -3.67 2.15 -9.30
N THR A 28 -2.87 1.43 -10.09
CA THR A 28 -2.20 1.97 -11.30
C THR A 28 -2.94 1.63 -12.59
N TYR A 29 -4.18 1.11 -12.49
CA TYR A 29 -5.08 0.85 -13.62
C TYR A 29 -4.57 -0.19 -14.64
N GLN A 30 -3.69 -1.09 -14.21
CA GLN A 30 -3.14 -2.16 -15.04
C GLN A 30 -3.98 -3.45 -15.01
N ILE A 31 -4.92 -3.55 -14.06
CA ILE A 31 -5.92 -4.62 -13.98
C ILE A 31 -7.31 -4.04 -13.69
N PRO A 32 -8.39 -4.62 -14.27
CA PRO A 32 -9.75 -4.24 -13.93
C PRO A 32 -10.15 -4.71 -12.53
N PHE A 33 -11.20 -4.10 -11.96
CA PHE A 33 -11.72 -4.48 -10.64
C PHE A 33 -12.11 -5.96 -10.55
N SER A 34 -12.60 -6.56 -11.63
CA SER A 34 -12.97 -7.99 -11.66
C SER A 34 -11.75 -8.90 -11.43
N GLU A 35 -10.63 -8.61 -12.10
CA GLU A 35 -9.37 -9.37 -11.93
C GLU A 35 -8.81 -9.16 -10.52
N TYR A 36 -8.82 -7.92 -10.03
CA TYR A 36 -8.45 -7.60 -8.65
C TYR A 36 -9.32 -8.37 -7.64
N GLU A 37 -10.65 -8.32 -7.76
CA GLU A 37 -11.58 -8.99 -6.86
C GLU A 37 -11.36 -10.51 -6.83
N GLU A 38 -11.11 -11.14 -7.98
CA GLU A 38 -10.81 -12.58 -8.07
C GLU A 38 -9.49 -12.96 -7.40
N ASN A 39 -8.44 -12.15 -7.57
CA ASN A 39 -7.15 -12.41 -6.93
C ASN A 39 -7.24 -12.23 -5.42
N ILE A 40 -7.84 -11.13 -4.98
CA ILE A 40 -7.91 -10.79 -3.57
C ILE A 40 -8.81 -11.74 -2.77
N LYS A 41 -9.91 -12.23 -3.34
CA LYS A 41 -10.79 -13.21 -2.65
C LYS A 41 -10.09 -14.49 -2.21
N LYS A 42 -8.99 -14.89 -2.86
CA LYS A 42 -8.26 -16.13 -2.55
C LYS A 42 -7.46 -16.06 -1.25
N ILE A 43 -7.05 -14.85 -0.87
CA ILE A 43 -6.15 -14.62 0.28
C ILE A 43 -6.87 -14.16 1.53
N TYR A 44 -8.07 -13.59 1.39
CA TYR A 44 -8.82 -13.04 2.50
C TYR A 44 -9.65 -14.09 3.24
N TYR A 45 -9.91 -13.80 4.51
CA TYR A 45 -10.81 -14.54 5.40
C TYR A 45 -12.26 -14.49 4.89
N LYS A 46 -13.06 -15.55 5.10
CA LYS A 46 -14.38 -15.76 4.43
C LYS A 46 -15.41 -14.63 4.53
N ASP A 47 -15.33 -13.79 5.55
CA ASP A 47 -16.26 -12.67 5.78
C ASP A 47 -15.74 -11.34 5.24
N PHE A 48 -14.67 -11.36 4.45
CA PHE A 48 -14.10 -10.16 3.86
C PHE A 48 -15.00 -9.59 2.77
N SER A 49 -15.34 -8.31 2.91
CA SER A 49 -16.11 -7.56 1.94
C SER A 49 -15.28 -6.43 1.32
N LEU A 50 -15.34 -6.33 -0.01
CA LEU A 50 -14.82 -5.20 -0.80
C LEU A 50 -15.87 -4.09 -0.98
N ASP A 51 -16.97 -4.10 -0.23
CA ASP A 51 -18.06 -3.13 -0.38
C ASP A 51 -17.59 -1.69 -0.22
N TYR A 52 -16.54 -1.43 0.59
CA TYR A 52 -15.97 -0.10 0.71
C TYR A 52 -15.34 0.41 -0.60
N ILE A 53 -14.78 -0.47 -1.44
CA ILE A 53 -14.27 -0.13 -2.77
C ILE A 53 -15.43 0.07 -3.73
N LYS A 54 -16.39 -0.88 -3.73
CA LYS A 54 -17.58 -0.83 -4.61
C LYS A 54 -18.41 0.43 -4.38
N ASN A 55 -18.49 0.90 -3.14
CA ASN A 55 -19.26 2.07 -2.74
C ASN A 55 -18.41 3.34 -2.56
N SER A 56 -17.11 3.27 -2.84
CA SER A 56 -16.25 4.45 -2.74
C SER A 56 -16.62 5.41 -3.86
N SER A 57 -16.97 6.65 -3.49
CA SER A 57 -17.11 7.78 -4.41
C SER A 57 -15.75 8.36 -4.81
N ARG A 58 -14.64 7.69 -4.47
CA ARG A 58 -13.34 8.04 -5.01
C ARG A 58 -13.48 8.03 -6.52
N PRO A 59 -12.95 9.05 -7.22
CA PRO A 59 -12.95 9.02 -8.66
C PRO A 59 -12.10 7.81 -9.08
N VAL A 60 -12.77 6.68 -9.28
CA VAL A 60 -12.24 5.61 -10.12
C VAL A 60 -12.12 6.31 -11.47
N ILE A 61 -10.94 6.83 -11.79
CA ILE A 61 -10.62 7.23 -13.15
C ILE A 61 -10.80 5.95 -13.94
N ARG A 62 -11.97 5.81 -14.58
CA ARG A 62 -12.30 4.61 -15.32
C ARG A 62 -11.36 4.61 -16.50
N TYR A 63 -10.80 3.44 -16.82
CA TYR A 63 -9.97 3.21 -18.01
C TYR A 63 -10.59 3.76 -19.33
N GLU A 64 -11.90 4.00 -19.31
CA GLU A 64 -12.71 4.54 -20.40
C GLU A 64 -12.55 6.06 -20.59
N ASP A 65 -12.12 6.82 -19.57
CA ASP A 65 -11.92 8.28 -19.62
C ASP A 65 -10.54 8.64 -20.22
N ARG A 66 -10.29 8.16 -21.45
CA ARG A 66 -9.05 8.27 -22.27
C ARG A 66 -8.64 9.70 -22.64
N LYS A 67 -8.50 10.60 -21.66
CA LYS A 67 -7.93 11.94 -21.83
C LYS A 67 -6.98 12.38 -20.71
N LEU A 68 -6.85 11.59 -19.65
CA LEU A 68 -5.77 11.72 -18.69
C LEU A 68 -4.84 10.54 -18.90
N ASP A 69 -3.88 10.72 -19.78
CA ASP A 69 -2.79 9.78 -19.92
C ASP A 69 -2.05 9.74 -18.57
N LEU A 70 -1.76 8.56 -18.01
CA LEU A 70 -1.03 8.46 -16.72
C LEU A 70 0.30 9.23 -16.74
N LYS A 71 0.93 9.40 -17.92
CA LYS A 71 2.09 10.29 -18.08
C LYS A 71 1.80 11.77 -17.74
N ASP A 72 0.57 12.25 -17.95
CA ASP A 72 0.16 13.64 -17.68
C ASP A 72 -0.10 13.88 -16.18
N ILE A 73 -0.17 12.81 -15.37
CA ILE A 73 -0.31 12.86 -13.92
C ILE A 73 1.02 12.49 -13.22
N LEU A 74 1.80 11.58 -13.80
CA LEU A 74 3.01 11.00 -13.19
C LEU A 74 4.33 11.71 -13.57
N TYR A 75 4.34 12.62 -14.55
CA TYR A 75 5.53 13.38 -14.98
C TYR A 75 5.40 14.88 -14.71
N TYR A 76 4.98 15.29 -13.51
CA TYR A 76 5.22 16.68 -13.12
C TYR A 76 6.69 16.85 -12.74
N THR A 77 7.49 17.43 -13.63
CA THR A 77 8.79 17.97 -13.24
C THR A 77 8.59 19.17 -12.29
N GLU A 78 9.64 19.61 -11.59
CA GLU A 78 9.57 20.87 -10.83
C GLU A 78 9.08 22.06 -11.67
N GLU A 79 9.35 22.03 -12.98
CA GLU A 79 8.95 23.07 -13.92
C GLU A 79 7.46 22.99 -14.25
N ASP A 80 6.90 21.79 -14.37
CA ASP A 80 5.46 21.58 -14.59
C ASP A 80 4.62 21.97 -13.37
N LEU A 81 5.13 21.73 -12.15
CA LEU A 81 4.50 22.19 -10.90
C LEU A 81 4.54 23.72 -10.72
N ARG A 82 5.56 24.39 -11.26
CA ARG A 82 5.66 25.86 -11.25
C ARG A 82 4.74 26.51 -12.28
N ASN A 83 4.41 25.80 -13.35
CA ASN A 83 3.55 26.28 -14.44
C ASN A 83 2.07 25.86 -14.26
N LEU A 84 1.78 25.04 -13.25
CA LEU A 84 0.42 24.70 -12.85
C LEU A 84 -0.33 25.95 -12.38
N ARG A 85 -1.60 26.00 -12.75
CA ARG A 85 -2.51 27.07 -12.29
C ARG A 85 -2.61 26.99 -10.76
N GLU A 86 -2.38 28.12 -10.07
CA GLU A 86 -2.18 28.17 -8.62
C GLU A 86 -3.36 27.57 -7.82
N ASP A 87 -4.58 27.68 -8.35
CA ASP A 87 -5.79 27.09 -7.80
C ASP A 87 -5.79 25.55 -7.83
N ILE A 88 -5.25 24.95 -8.88
CA ILE A 88 -5.14 23.49 -9.04
C ILE A 88 -4.07 22.94 -8.09
N LYS A 89 -2.89 23.59 -8.05
CA LYS A 89 -1.81 23.23 -7.13
C LYS A 89 -2.28 23.26 -5.68
N LYS A 90 -2.96 24.34 -5.29
CA LYS A 90 -3.50 24.51 -3.93
C LYS A 90 -4.57 23.47 -3.60
N SER A 91 -5.42 23.09 -4.57
CA SER A 91 -6.41 22.04 -4.38
C SER A 91 -5.75 20.68 -4.13
N ILE A 92 -4.73 20.31 -4.92
CA ILE A 92 -3.99 19.06 -4.75
C ILE A 92 -3.27 19.04 -3.41
N GLU A 93 -2.57 20.12 -3.05
CA GLU A 93 -1.91 20.25 -1.74
C GLU A 93 -2.89 20.17 -0.58
N GLU A 94 -4.07 20.80 -0.68
CA GLU A 94 -5.10 20.74 0.35
C GLU A 94 -5.72 19.35 0.46
N ASP A 95 -5.97 18.67 -0.65
CA ASP A 95 -6.53 17.32 -0.65
C ASP A 95 -5.52 16.27 -0.16
N ILE A 96 -4.22 16.45 -0.45
CA ILE A 96 -3.14 15.67 0.16
C ILE A 96 -3.10 15.94 1.67
N LYS A 97 -3.07 17.22 2.10
CA LYS A 97 -3.08 17.59 3.54
C LYS A 97 -4.31 17.09 4.29
N LYS A 98 -5.46 17.00 3.62
CA LYS A 98 -6.73 16.52 4.17
C LYS A 98 -6.91 15.00 3.99
N GLY A 99 -5.96 14.30 3.36
CA GLY A 99 -6.04 12.85 3.11
C GLY A 99 -7.18 12.42 2.19
N ARG A 100 -7.66 13.32 1.32
CA ARG A 100 -8.82 13.12 0.42
C ARG A 100 -8.46 12.48 -0.91
N ILE A 101 -7.27 12.76 -1.43
CA ILE A 101 -6.70 12.07 -2.60
C ILE A 101 -5.73 11.03 -2.05
N MET A 102 -5.94 9.76 -2.39
CA MET A 102 -4.92 8.74 -2.16
C MET A 102 -3.86 8.89 -3.25
N PRO A 103 -2.59 9.16 -2.91
CA PRO A 103 -1.53 9.40 -3.89
C PRO A 103 -1.14 8.18 -4.75
N ALA A 104 -1.89 7.08 -4.73
CA ALA A 104 -1.69 6.02 -5.72
C ALA A 104 -1.91 6.55 -7.14
N GLU A 105 -2.81 7.52 -7.28
CA GLU A 105 -3.10 8.28 -8.50
C GLU A 105 -2.01 9.33 -8.83
N LEU A 106 -1.12 9.66 -7.88
CA LEU A 106 -0.04 10.66 -7.98
C LEU A 106 1.36 10.05 -7.78
N ALA A 107 1.51 8.75 -7.93
CA ALA A 107 2.70 8.05 -7.49
C ALA A 107 3.93 8.39 -8.37
N GLY A 108 4.76 9.33 -7.89
CA GLY A 108 6.17 9.35 -8.25
C GLY A 108 6.84 7.98 -7.99
N THR A 109 8.12 7.84 -8.30
CA THR A 109 8.87 6.57 -8.18
C THR A 109 8.64 5.96 -6.80
N ARG A 110 7.81 4.91 -6.73
CA ARG A 110 7.61 4.16 -5.49
C ARG A 110 8.96 3.58 -5.13
N GLY A 111 9.46 3.89 -3.94
CA GLY A 111 10.58 3.13 -3.39
C GLY A 111 10.19 1.65 -3.29
N PRO A 112 11.16 0.75 -3.06
CA PRO A 112 10.83 -0.63 -2.81
C PRO A 112 9.93 -0.76 -1.57
N VAL A 113 9.05 -1.76 -1.59
CA VAL A 113 8.23 -2.15 -0.44
C VAL A 113 9.09 -3.02 0.47
N GLU A 114 9.26 -2.60 1.73
CA GLU A 114 9.97 -3.38 2.74
C GLU A 114 8.95 -4.16 3.57
N ILE A 115 9.13 -5.49 3.66
CA ILE A 115 8.19 -6.40 4.31
C ILE A 115 8.89 -7.04 5.51
N SER A 116 8.24 -6.99 6.67
CA SER A 116 8.77 -7.57 7.89
C SER A 116 8.75 -9.10 7.87
N LYS A 117 9.46 -9.73 8.80
CA LYS A 117 9.17 -11.14 9.14
C LYS A 117 7.76 -11.27 9.72
N VAL A 118 7.29 -12.51 9.87
CA VAL A 118 6.00 -12.81 10.49
C VAL A 118 6.15 -12.78 12.01
N TYR A 119 5.25 -12.06 12.68
CA TYR A 119 5.14 -11.99 14.13
C TYR A 119 3.90 -12.74 14.59
N TYR A 120 3.99 -13.43 15.72
CA TYR A 120 2.83 -14.02 16.37
C TYR A 120 2.41 -13.15 17.55
N ASP A 121 1.12 -12.84 17.63
CA ASP A 121 0.53 -12.15 18.77
C ASP A 121 -0.14 -13.19 19.68
N ASP A 122 0.49 -13.48 20.82
CA ASP A 122 -0.02 -14.44 21.79
C ASP A 122 -1.36 -14.03 22.41
N VAL A 123 -1.63 -12.71 22.50
CA VAL A 123 -2.85 -12.17 23.13
C VAL A 123 -4.05 -12.36 22.21
N PHE A 124 -3.90 -11.97 20.95
CA PHE A 124 -4.97 -12.04 19.95
C PHE A 124 -4.96 -13.33 19.14
N LYS A 125 -3.96 -14.19 19.35
CA LYS A 125 -3.73 -15.45 18.61
C LYS A 125 -3.76 -15.25 17.09
N ASN A 126 -3.18 -14.16 16.63
CA ASN A 126 -3.10 -13.80 15.22
C ASN A 126 -1.64 -13.75 14.78
N LYS A 127 -1.42 -13.69 13.46
CA LYS A 127 -0.10 -13.37 12.91
C LYS A 127 -0.12 -11.97 12.32
N ALA A 128 0.99 -11.27 12.44
CA ALA A 128 1.16 -9.90 11.96
C ALA A 128 2.35 -9.81 11.00
N VAL A 129 2.19 -9.03 9.93
CA VAL A 129 3.28 -8.60 9.05
C VAL A 129 3.17 -7.09 8.88
N PHE A 130 4.30 -6.41 9.01
CA PHE A 130 4.42 -4.97 8.85
C PHE A 130 5.06 -4.66 7.51
N VAL A 131 4.47 -3.74 6.79
CA VAL A 131 4.98 -3.27 5.51
C VAL A 131 5.20 -1.77 5.58
N LYS A 132 6.33 -1.31 5.06
CA LYS A 132 6.62 0.11 4.86
C LYS A 132 7.00 0.37 3.40
N ASN A 133 6.54 1.50 2.88
CA ASN A 133 6.86 1.97 1.55
C ASN A 133 6.98 3.50 1.56
N GLU A 134 7.84 4.06 0.72
CA GLU A 134 8.04 5.51 0.64
C GLU A 134 7.78 5.98 -0.78
N LEU A 135 6.88 6.95 -0.93
CA LEU A 135 6.76 7.75 -2.14
C LEU A 135 7.70 8.93 -2.01
N LYS A 136 8.68 8.99 -2.91
CA LYS A 136 9.65 10.08 -2.99
C LYS A 136 9.21 11.06 -4.08
N TYR A 137 9.09 12.32 -3.69
CA TYR A 137 8.85 13.44 -4.59
C TYR A 137 10.10 14.30 -4.70
N ALA A 138 10.15 15.16 -5.71
CA ALA A 138 11.23 16.13 -5.86
C ALA A 138 11.28 17.12 -4.68
N ASP A 139 10.11 17.53 -4.17
CA ASP A 139 9.98 18.24 -2.90
C ASP A 139 9.89 17.23 -1.73
N PRO A 140 10.89 17.16 -0.84
CA PRO A 140 10.88 16.23 0.28
C PRO A 140 9.73 16.46 1.28
N ASN A 141 9.15 17.66 1.32
CA ASN A 141 8.00 17.96 2.19
C ASN A 141 6.73 17.23 1.73
N LEU A 142 6.72 16.75 0.48
CA LEU A 142 5.64 15.95 -0.08
C LEU A 142 5.91 14.45 0.04
N ASN A 143 7.07 14.02 0.56
CA ASN A 143 7.36 12.62 0.76
C ASN A 143 6.32 11.99 1.69
N VAL A 144 5.83 10.81 1.30
CA VAL A 144 4.82 10.10 2.07
C VAL A 144 5.33 8.71 2.36
N LYS A 145 5.37 8.37 3.66
CA LYS A 145 5.62 7.01 4.13
C LYS A 145 4.30 6.31 4.40
N PHE A 146 4.13 5.17 3.74
CA PHE A 146 3.00 4.28 3.86
C PHE A 146 3.37 3.14 4.79
N TYR A 147 2.45 2.83 5.69
CA TYR A 147 2.61 1.78 6.67
C TYR A 147 1.37 0.89 6.64
N ARG A 148 1.55 -0.40 6.39
CA ARG A 148 0.46 -1.37 6.36
C ARG A 148 0.72 -2.51 7.34
N HIS A 149 -0.20 -2.69 8.26
CA HIS A 149 -0.17 -3.78 9.24
C HIS A 149 -1.18 -4.84 8.80
N TYR A 150 -0.65 -5.95 8.30
CA TYR A 150 -1.39 -7.12 7.85
C TYR A 150 -1.63 -8.06 9.00
N ILE A 151 -2.89 -8.38 9.29
CA ILE A 151 -3.29 -9.24 10.40
C ILE A 151 -3.96 -10.49 9.83
N PHE A 152 -3.43 -11.65 10.20
CA PHE A 152 -3.85 -12.97 9.73
C PHE A 152 -4.52 -13.77 10.84
N ARG A 153 -5.58 -14.49 10.49
CA ARG A 153 -6.27 -15.44 11.38
C ARG A 153 -6.34 -16.81 10.76
N GLN A 154 -6.48 -17.83 11.61
CA GLN A 154 -6.60 -19.20 11.15
C GLN A 154 -8.06 -19.50 10.72
N GLU A 155 -8.21 -20.10 9.55
CA GLU A 155 -9.46 -20.58 8.96
C GLU A 155 -9.21 -21.96 8.37
N ASP A 156 -9.96 -22.97 8.82
CA ASP A 156 -9.87 -24.35 8.31
C ASP A 156 -8.43 -24.92 8.26
N GLY A 157 -7.59 -24.52 9.22
CA GLY A 157 -6.19 -24.94 9.31
C GLY A 157 -5.19 -24.06 8.54
N GLU A 158 -5.66 -23.10 7.74
CA GLU A 158 -4.85 -22.16 6.96
C GLU A 158 -4.83 -20.76 7.58
N TRP A 159 -3.73 -20.02 7.42
CA TRP A 159 -3.71 -18.59 7.77
C TRP A 159 -4.27 -17.78 6.60
N LYS A 160 -5.25 -16.92 6.88
CA LYS A 160 -5.90 -16.02 5.91
C LYS A 160 -5.82 -14.58 6.37
N LEU A 161 -5.74 -13.66 5.42
CA LEU A 161 -5.71 -12.23 5.69
C LEU A 161 -7.07 -11.78 6.24
N TRP A 162 -7.08 -11.30 7.48
CA TRP A 162 -8.30 -10.89 8.17
C TRP A 162 -8.50 -9.37 8.11
N GLU A 163 -7.44 -8.61 8.35
CA GLU A 163 -7.49 -7.15 8.42
C GLU A 163 -6.20 -6.55 7.87
N VAL A 164 -6.30 -5.40 7.20
CA VAL A 164 -5.17 -4.55 6.85
C VAL A 164 -5.41 -3.18 7.46
N ARG A 165 -4.50 -2.72 8.33
CA ARG A 165 -4.55 -1.39 8.92
C ARG A 165 -3.52 -0.50 8.24
N GLU A 166 -3.98 0.59 7.66
CA GLU A 166 -3.15 1.53 6.92
C GLU A 166 -2.89 2.79 7.74
N ASN A 167 -1.64 3.26 7.72
CA ASN A 167 -1.22 4.54 8.28
C ASN A 167 -0.34 5.28 7.27
N PHE A 168 -0.36 6.60 7.35
CA PHE A 168 0.38 7.48 6.46
C PHE A 168 1.14 8.51 7.29
N HIS A 169 2.34 8.86 6.85
CA HIS A 169 3.15 9.89 7.48
C HIS A 169 3.74 10.81 6.41
N TYR A 170 3.52 12.11 6.56
CA TYR A 170 3.90 13.13 5.58
C TYR A 170 5.13 13.91 6.05
N GLY A 171 6.14 14.01 5.19
CA GLY A 171 7.32 14.86 5.37
C GLY A 171 7.94 14.78 6.77
N GLU A 172 8.22 15.94 7.36
CA GLU A 172 8.80 16.07 8.70
C GLU A 172 7.74 16.18 9.83
N MET A 173 6.49 15.79 9.59
CA MET A 173 5.48 15.82 10.66
C MET A 173 5.88 14.91 11.83
N PRO A 174 5.39 15.15 13.06
CA PRO A 174 5.59 14.20 14.15
C PRO A 174 5.08 12.81 13.78
N VAL A 175 5.89 11.78 14.03
CA VAL A 175 5.51 10.38 13.77
C VAL A 175 4.31 10.04 14.65
N PRO A 176 3.15 9.65 14.07
CA PRO A 176 2.01 9.26 14.86
C PRO A 176 2.35 8.04 15.72
N LYS A 177 1.81 7.97 16.94
CA LYS A 177 1.98 6.79 17.81
C LYS A 177 1.57 5.47 17.13
N ALA A 178 0.59 5.54 16.22
CA ALA A 178 0.15 4.39 15.43
C ALA A 178 1.23 3.83 14.47
N VAL A 179 2.26 4.62 14.16
CA VAL A 179 3.40 4.23 13.30
C VAL A 179 4.55 3.62 14.13
N GLU A 180 4.59 3.84 15.44
CA GLU A 180 5.63 3.26 16.32
C GLU A 180 5.68 1.73 16.26
N ILE A 181 4.51 1.09 16.03
CA ILE A 181 4.41 -0.38 15.93
C ILE A 181 5.24 -0.97 14.78
N PHE A 182 5.57 -0.15 13.77
CA PHE A 182 6.39 -0.55 12.63
C PHE A 182 7.90 -0.49 12.94
N SER A 183 8.28 0.08 14.09
CA SER A 183 9.66 0.06 14.58
C SER A 183 9.82 -0.86 15.78
N ASN A 184 8.81 -0.92 16.66
CA ASN A 184 8.79 -1.80 17.81
C ASN A 184 7.42 -2.47 17.98
N TYR A 185 7.38 -3.79 17.98
CA TYR A 185 6.18 -4.57 18.19
C TYR A 185 6.38 -5.56 19.34
N ASN A 186 5.51 -5.49 20.34
CA ASN A 186 5.58 -6.31 21.56
C ASN A 186 6.93 -6.23 22.30
N GLY A 187 7.57 -5.05 22.29
CA GLY A 187 8.83 -4.81 22.99
C GLY A 187 10.07 -5.22 22.21
N ALA A 188 9.93 -5.75 20.99
CA ALA A 188 11.03 -6.12 20.11
C ALA A 188 11.09 -5.22 18.87
N GLU A 189 12.30 -4.98 18.36
CA GLU A 189 12.50 -4.26 17.10
C GLU A 189 11.89 -5.05 15.93
N VAL A 190 11.27 -4.32 14.99
CA VAL A 190 10.70 -4.92 13.78
C VAL A 190 11.79 -5.10 12.73
N GLU A 191 11.94 -6.33 12.23
CA GLU A 191 12.94 -6.70 11.24
C GLU A 191 12.29 -6.81 9.86
N TYR A 192 12.92 -6.19 8.86
CA TYR A 192 12.47 -6.11 7.46
C TYR A 192 13.42 -6.86 6.51
N PRO A 193 13.43 -8.21 6.52
CA PRO A 193 14.36 -8.98 5.72
C PRO A 193 13.94 -9.13 4.25
N TYR A 194 12.75 -8.67 3.87
CA TYR A 194 12.21 -8.83 2.52
C TYR A 194 12.00 -7.48 1.85
N THR A 195 12.24 -7.45 0.55
CA THR A 195 12.08 -6.26 -0.29
C THR A 195 11.34 -6.67 -1.56
N LEU A 196 10.42 -5.83 -2.02
CA LEU A 196 9.61 -6.03 -3.22
C LEU A 196 9.64 -4.75 -4.05
N ASP A 197 10.19 -4.83 -5.26
CA ASP A 197 10.11 -3.75 -6.23
C ASP A 197 8.85 -3.91 -7.08
N LEU A 198 7.86 -3.05 -6.86
CA LEU A 198 6.59 -3.11 -7.57
C LEU A 198 6.74 -2.72 -9.05
N SER A 199 7.78 -1.99 -9.42
CA SER A 199 7.98 -1.53 -10.80
C SER A 199 8.29 -2.67 -11.77
N GLU A 200 8.82 -3.79 -11.26
CA GLU A 200 9.07 -5.02 -12.02
C GLU A 200 7.78 -5.67 -12.54
N TYR A 201 6.61 -5.31 -11.96
CA TYR A 201 5.31 -5.87 -12.32
C TYR A 201 4.53 -5.00 -13.30
N ASN A 202 5.12 -3.90 -13.80
CA ASN A 202 4.47 -3.09 -14.82
C ASN A 202 4.20 -3.91 -16.08
N LYS A 203 2.94 -3.93 -16.50
CA LYS A 203 2.53 -4.46 -17.80
C LYS A 203 2.93 -3.44 -18.87
N GLU A 204 3.55 -3.92 -19.95
CA GLU A 204 3.85 -3.07 -21.11
C GLU A 204 2.56 -2.50 -21.68
N TRP A 205 2.52 -1.19 -21.89
CA TRP A 205 1.41 -0.51 -22.55
C TRP A 205 1.55 -0.71 -24.06
N PHE A 206 0.62 -1.46 -24.67
CA PHE A 206 0.53 -1.65 -26.13
C PHE A 206 -0.26 -0.54 -26.81
#